data_AF-A0A1H9IXZ9-F1
#
_entry.id   AF-A0A1H9IXZ9-F1
#
_cell.length_a   1.000
_cell.length_b   1.000
_cell.length_c   1.000
_cell.angle_alpha   90.00
_cell.angle_beta   90.00
_cell.angle_gamma   90.00
#
_symmetry.space_group_name_H-M   'P 1'
#
loop_
_entity.id
_entity.type
_entity.pdbx_description
1 polymer ?
#
loop_
_entity_poly.entity_id
_entity_poly.type
_entity_poly.pdbx_seq_one_letter_code
_entity_poly.pdbx_strand_id
1 'polypeptide(L)'
;MPLSAAIGTLGSVTELDRARLAATAGFATTTVLLALTAAAYLNDSLEAFGWQGGEYAYAFVLIALGSALAGGVVKALAPRPWRPAGSGLLVAGGAGVAVVVLLVALFVWAVANWNPA
;
A
#
# COMPACT_ATOMS: atom_id res chain seq x y z
N MET A 1 -45.76 -5.91 0.57
CA MET A 1 -44.30 -5.77 0.82
C MET A 1 -44.12 -4.84 2.01
N PRO A 2 -43.48 -5.29 3.12
CA PRO A 2 -43.36 -4.47 4.31
C PRO A 2 -42.28 -3.40 4.14
N LEU A 3 -42.64 -2.15 4.44
CA LEU A 3 -41.79 -0.95 4.36
C LEU A 3 -40.43 -1.10 5.10
N SER A 4 -40.41 -1.96 6.13
CA SER A 4 -39.23 -2.33 6.92
C SER A 4 -38.14 -3.01 6.07
N ALA A 5 -38.52 -3.86 5.11
CA ALA A 5 -37.55 -4.54 4.23
C ALA A 5 -36.87 -3.57 3.26
N ALA A 6 -37.60 -2.57 2.75
CA ALA A 6 -37.08 -1.58 1.81
C ALA A 6 -36.11 -0.59 2.48
N ILE A 7 -36.38 -0.20 3.73
CA ILE A 7 -35.48 0.66 4.52
C ILE A 7 -34.20 -0.10 4.91
N GLY A 8 -34.32 -1.39 5.26
CA GLY A 8 -33.16 -2.24 5.54
C GLY A 8 -32.24 -2.45 4.33
N THR A 9 -32.79 -2.57 3.11
CA THR A 9 -32.01 -2.69 1.88
C THR A 9 -31.34 -1.38 1.45
N LEU A 10 -31.95 -0.22 1.72
CA LEU A 10 -31.32 1.08 1.42
C LEU A 10 -30.15 1.38 2.37
N GLY A 11 -30.31 1.05 3.66
CA GLY A 11 -29.23 1.20 4.64
C GLY A 11 -28.00 0.35 4.32
N SER A 12 -28.20 -0.92 3.98
CA SER A 12 -27.10 -1.86 3.71
C SER A 12 -26.27 -1.51 2.46
N VAL A 13 -26.90 -0.94 1.43
CA VAL A 13 -26.20 -0.48 0.21
C VAL A 13 -25.23 0.66 0.55
N THR A 14 -25.67 1.66 1.33
CA THR A 14 -24.81 2.81 1.68
C THR A 14 -23.64 2.46 2.60
N GLU A 15 -23.82 1.49 3.51
CA GLU A 15 -22.73 0.99 4.37
C GLU A 15 -21.70 0.20 3.57
N LEU A 16 -22.14 -0.61 2.61
CA LEU A 16 -21.26 -1.34 1.72
C LEU A 16 -20.43 -0.40 0.84
N ASP A 17 -21.04 0.64 0.30
CA ASP A 17 -20.34 1.65 -0.50
C ASP A 17 -19.30 2.40 0.34
N ARG A 18 -19.64 2.77 1.59
CA ARG A 18 -18.69 3.38 2.52
C ARG A 18 -17.51 2.45 2.84
N ALA A 19 -17.78 1.17 3.06
CA ALA A 19 -16.75 0.17 3.31
C ALA A 19 -15.82 -0.02 2.09
N ARG A 20 -16.38 -0.03 0.88
CA ARG A 20 -15.60 -0.11 -0.36
C ARG A 20 -14.74 1.13 -0.56
N LEU A 21 -15.30 2.33 -0.38
CA LEU A 21 -14.55 3.58 -0.46
C LEU A 21 -13.41 3.63 0.55
N ALA A 22 -13.63 3.17 1.78
CA ALA A 22 -12.58 3.09 2.80
C ALA A 22 -11.46 2.13 2.39
N ALA A 23 -11.80 0.93 1.89
CA ALA A 23 -10.82 -0.02 1.38
C ALA A 23 -10.01 0.55 0.20
N THR A 24 -10.69 1.17 -0.77
CA THR A 24 -10.06 1.80 -1.92
C THR A 24 -9.16 2.95 -1.50
N ALA A 25 -9.56 3.77 -0.52
CA ALA A 25 -8.73 4.85 0.00
C ALA A 25 -7.44 4.31 0.61
N GLY A 26 -7.52 3.30 1.49
CA GLY A 26 -6.33 2.67 2.07
C GLY A 26 -5.38 2.09 1.00
N PHE A 27 -5.94 1.42 -0.01
CA PHE A 27 -5.17 0.91 -1.13
C PHE A 27 -4.53 2.05 -1.95
N ALA A 28 -5.32 3.04 -2.36
CA ALA A 28 -4.90 4.14 -3.21
C ALA A 28 -3.82 4.99 -2.53
N THR A 29 -3.97 5.30 -1.24
CA THR A 29 -2.97 6.06 -0.49
C THR A 29 -1.62 5.37 -0.52
N THR A 30 -1.56 4.07 -0.20
CA THR A 30 -0.29 3.33 -0.21
C THR A 30 0.28 3.22 -1.62
N THR A 31 -0.56 2.88 -2.60
CA THR A 31 -0.12 2.72 -3.99
C THR A 31 0.44 4.02 -4.56
N VAL A 32 -0.24 5.14 -4.33
CA VAL A 32 0.24 6.47 -4.76
C VAL A 32 1.55 6.82 -4.07
N LEU A 33 1.69 6.56 -2.76
CA LEU A 33 2.91 6.89 -2.04
C LEU A 33 4.11 6.06 -2.53
N LEU A 34 3.92 4.76 -2.78
CA LEU A 34 4.95 3.90 -3.38
C LEU A 34 5.29 4.34 -4.80
N ALA A 35 4.28 4.63 -5.63
CA ALA A 35 4.48 5.05 -7.01
C ALA A 35 5.20 6.40 -7.10
N LEU A 36 4.84 7.37 -6.26
CA LEU A 36 5.52 8.66 -6.18
C LEU A 36 6.96 8.50 -5.71
N THR A 37 7.23 7.62 -4.75
CA THR A 37 8.60 7.35 -4.29
C THR A 37 9.45 6.73 -5.40
N ALA A 38 8.90 5.77 -6.15
CA ALA A 38 9.56 5.17 -7.29
C ALA A 38 9.78 6.17 -8.43
N ALA A 39 8.77 6.98 -8.74
CA ALA A 39 8.90 8.06 -9.72
C ALA A 39 9.94 9.08 -9.28
N ALA A 40 10.01 9.38 -7.98
CA ALA A 40 10.97 10.33 -7.45
C ALA A 40 12.41 9.81 -7.60
N TYR A 41 12.64 8.53 -7.33
CA TYR A 41 13.90 7.83 -7.58
C TYR A 41 14.30 7.87 -9.05
N LEU A 42 13.36 7.59 -9.98
CA LEU A 42 13.65 7.56 -11.41
C LEU A 42 13.99 8.94 -12.02
N ASN A 43 13.63 10.02 -11.33
CA ASN A 43 13.83 11.40 -11.80
C ASN A 43 14.77 12.20 -10.90
N ASP A 44 15.41 11.57 -9.91
CA ASP A 44 16.25 12.21 -8.89
C ASP A 44 15.62 13.49 -8.29
N SER A 45 14.30 13.49 -8.11
CA SER A 45 13.55 14.75 -7.91
C SER A 45 13.75 15.38 -6.53
N LEU A 46 14.31 14.64 -5.58
CA LEU A 46 14.69 15.14 -4.26
C LEU A 46 16.20 15.38 -4.13
N GLU A 47 16.98 15.30 -5.20
CA GLU A 47 18.41 15.61 -5.20
C GLU A 47 18.68 17.04 -4.67
N ALA A 48 17.81 18.00 -5.01
CA ALA A 48 17.88 19.36 -4.49
C ALA A 48 17.75 19.45 -2.96
N PHE A 49 17.17 18.44 -2.32
CA PHE A 49 17.06 18.30 -0.86
C PHE A 49 18.17 17.41 -0.27
N GLY A 50 19.18 17.05 -1.08
CA GLY A 50 20.30 16.21 -0.70
C GLY A 50 20.04 14.71 -0.82
N TRP A 51 18.91 14.30 -1.41
CA TRP A 51 18.59 12.88 -1.51
C TRP A 51 19.45 12.15 -2.55
N GLN A 52 19.90 10.96 -2.19
CA GLN A 52 20.65 10.00 -2.98
C GLN A 52 19.82 8.72 -3.18
N GLY A 53 20.17 7.91 -4.19
CA GLY A 53 19.42 6.72 -4.59
C GLY A 53 19.03 5.77 -3.43
N GLY A 54 19.91 5.62 -2.44
CA GLY A 54 19.67 4.77 -1.26
C GLY A 54 18.52 5.26 -0.36
N GLU A 55 18.29 6.57 -0.28
CA GLU A 55 17.25 7.15 0.59
C GLU A 55 15.85 6.94 0.02
N TYR A 56 15.70 6.98 -1.31
CA TYR A 56 14.44 6.61 -1.96
C TYR A 56 14.14 5.12 -1.75
N ALA A 57 15.15 4.25 -1.86
CA ALA A 57 14.99 2.82 -1.61
C ALA A 57 14.57 2.57 -0.15
N TYR A 58 15.22 3.25 0.81
CA TYR A 58 14.85 3.18 2.22
C TYR A 58 13.42 3.67 2.47
N ALA A 59 13.04 4.80 1.88
CA ALA A 59 11.68 5.34 1.98
C ALA A 59 10.65 4.36 1.40
N PHE A 60 10.91 3.76 0.24
CA PHE A 60 10.03 2.77 -0.38
C PHE A 60 9.81 1.57 0.54
N VAL A 61 10.88 1.03 1.13
CA VAL A 61 10.83 -0.08 2.09
C VAL A 61 10.00 0.29 3.33
N LEU A 62 10.26 1.47 3.91
CA LEU A 62 9.52 1.96 5.07
C LEU A 62 8.03 2.18 4.76
N ILE A 63 7.68 2.70 3.59
CA ILE A 63 6.29 2.87 3.17
C ILE A 63 5.62 1.50 3.00
N ALA A 64 6.27 0.56 2.32
CA ALA A 64 5.71 -0.77 2.09
C ALA A 64 5.46 -1.53 3.41
N LEU A 65 6.47 -1.61 4.27
CA LEU A 65 6.36 -2.23 5.59
C LEU A 65 5.39 -1.47 6.49
N GLY A 66 5.52 -0.15 6.55
CA GLY A 66 4.69 0.73 7.35
C GLY A 66 3.22 0.60 6.98
N SER A 67 2.88 0.59 5.70
CA SER A 67 1.51 0.38 5.23
C SER A 67 0.98 -1.02 5.53
N ALA A 68 1.80 -2.07 5.38
CA ALA A 68 1.39 -3.43 5.72
C ALA A 68 1.06 -3.54 7.23
N LEU A 69 1.95 -3.04 8.09
CA LEU A 69 1.77 -3.05 9.54
C LEU A 69 0.59 -2.17 9.97
N ALA A 70 0.54 -0.93 9.48
CA ALA A 70 -0.56 0.00 9.76
C ALA A 70 -1.90 -0.56 9.28
N GLY A 71 -1.94 -1.23 8.12
CA GLY A 71 -3.13 -1.91 7.63
C GLY A 71 -3.62 -3.00 8.58
N GLY A 72 -2.69 -3.80 9.14
CA GLY A 72 -2.99 -4.78 10.18
C GLY A 72 -3.60 -4.15 11.43
N VAL A 73 -2.99 -3.08 11.92
CA VAL A 73 -3.47 -2.32 13.09
C VAL A 73 -4.86 -1.71 12.84
N VAL A 74 -5.05 -1.05 11.70
CA VAL A 74 -6.34 -0.44 11.32
C VAL A 74 -7.42 -1.50 11.19
N LYS A 75 -7.11 -2.63 10.56
CA LYS A 75 -8.07 -3.74 10.42
C LYS A 75 -8.50 -4.31 11.78
N ALA A 76 -7.56 -4.40 12.72
CA ALA A 76 -7.82 -4.93 14.06
C ALA A 76 -8.60 -3.94 14.95
N LEU A 77 -8.13 -2.69 15.02
CA LEU A 77 -8.51 -1.73 16.06
C LEU A 77 -9.47 -0.63 15.60
N ALA A 78 -9.57 -0.36 14.29
CA ALA A 78 -10.39 0.77 13.83
C ALA A 78 -11.89 0.51 14.03
N PRO A 79 -12.70 1.58 14.20
CA PRO A 79 -14.14 1.48 14.18
C PRO A 79 -14.66 0.86 12.88
N ARG A 80 -15.83 0.18 12.93
CA ARG A 80 -16.45 -0.53 11.80
C ARG A 80 -16.38 0.17 10.42
N PRO A 81 -16.63 1.49 10.28
CA PRO A 81 -16.56 2.12 8.95
C PRO A 81 -15.15 2.20 8.35
N TRP A 82 -14.09 2.14 9.18
CA TRP A 82 -12.70 2.32 8.74
C TRP A 82 -11.89 1.02 8.68
N ARG A 83 -12.36 -0.06 9.32
CA ARG A 83 -11.71 -1.39 9.23
C ARG A 83 -11.38 -1.84 7.81
N PRO A 84 -12.23 -1.62 6.79
CA PRO A 84 -11.93 -1.99 5.41
C PRO A 84 -10.71 -1.26 4.82
N ALA A 85 -10.42 -0.03 5.27
CA ALA A 85 -9.22 0.70 4.86
C ALA A 85 -7.94 -0.04 5.23
N GLY A 86 -7.95 -0.73 6.38
CA GLY A 86 -6.85 -1.58 6.82
C GLY A 86 -6.55 -2.73 5.85
N SER A 87 -7.57 -3.32 5.23
CA SER A 87 -7.38 -4.33 4.18
C SER A 87 -6.73 -3.75 2.93
N GLY A 88 -7.12 -2.53 2.52
CA GLY A 88 -6.51 -1.83 1.40
C GLY A 88 -5.02 -1.54 1.63
N LEU A 89 -4.69 -1.01 2.82
CA LEU A 89 -3.32 -0.76 3.26
C LEU A 89 -2.49 -2.06 3.29
N LEU A 90 -3.06 -3.16 3.83
CA LEU A 90 -2.40 -4.47 3.90
C LEU A 90 -2.05 -5.02 2.51
N VAL A 91 -3.00 -4.97 1.57
CA VAL A 91 -2.80 -5.51 0.22
C VAL A 91 -1.74 -4.69 -0.52
N ALA A 92 -1.87 -3.36 -0.52
CA ALA A 92 -0.92 -2.49 -1.22
C ALA A 92 0.48 -2.53 -0.58
N GLY A 93 0.56 -2.46 0.75
CA GLY A 93 1.82 -2.55 1.49
C GLY A 93 2.49 -3.91 1.31
N GLY A 94 1.72 -5.00 1.39
CA GLY A 94 2.20 -6.36 1.16
C GLY A 94 2.71 -6.56 -0.27
N ALA A 95 2.04 -6.00 -1.28
CA ALA A 95 2.54 -6.00 -2.66
C ALA A 95 3.86 -5.22 -2.78
N GLY A 96 3.99 -4.06 -2.12
CA GLY A 96 5.25 -3.31 -2.06
C GLY A 96 6.38 -4.13 -1.42
N VAL A 97 6.11 -4.85 -0.32
CA VAL A 97 7.08 -5.75 0.32
C VAL A 97 7.48 -6.88 -0.63
N ALA A 98 6.53 -7.48 -1.34
CA ALA A 98 6.82 -8.53 -2.31
C ALA A 98 7.73 -8.03 -3.45
N VAL A 99 7.53 -6.79 -3.93
CA VAL A 99 8.43 -6.15 -4.91
C VAL A 99 9.84 -6.02 -4.35
N VAL A 100 10.00 -5.56 -3.10
CA VAL A 100 11.33 -5.46 -2.46
C VAL A 100 12.01 -6.83 -2.39
N VAL A 101 11.29 -7.86 -1.92
CA VAL A 101 11.83 -9.23 -1.83
C VAL A 101 12.27 -9.74 -3.21
N LEU A 102 11.45 -9.50 -4.24
CA LEU A 102 11.76 -9.90 -5.61
C LEU A 102 13.02 -9.21 -6.13
N LEU A 103 13.15 -7.89 -5.93
CA LEU A 103 14.32 -7.12 -6.36
C LEU A 103 15.60 -7.59 -5.65
N VAL A 104 15.53 -7.85 -4.34
CA VAL A 104 16.67 -8.40 -3.57
C VAL A 104 17.04 -9.79 -4.08
N ALA A 105 16.06 -10.66 -4.32
CA ALA A 105 16.31 -12.00 -4.85
C ALA A 105 16.97 -11.95 -6.24
N LEU A 106 16.49 -11.08 -7.12
CA LEU A 106 17.07 -10.87 -8.45
C LEU A 106 18.49 -10.30 -8.37
N PHE A 107 18.73 -9.36 -7.46
CA PHE A 107 20.06 -8.81 -7.23
C PHE A 107 21.05 -9.88 -6.74
N VAL A 108 20.66 -10.67 -5.74
CA VAL A 108 21.49 -11.78 -5.22
C VAL A 108 21.76 -12.80 -6.32
N TRP A 109 20.75 -13.15 -7.10
CA TRP A 109 20.90 -14.05 -8.24
C TRP A 109 21.88 -13.49 -9.29
N ALA A 110 21.70 -12.22 -9.69
CA ALA A 110 22.57 -11.57 -10.65
C ALA A 110 24.03 -11.52 -10.18
N VAL A 111 24.26 -11.20 -8.90
CA VAL A 111 25.61 -11.19 -8.30
C VAL A 111 26.20 -12.60 -8.24
N ALA A 112 25.42 -13.61 -7.85
CA ALA A 112 25.88 -14.99 -7.78
C ALA A 112 26.25 -15.56 -9.17
N ASN A 113 25.58 -15.09 -10.22
CA ASN A 113 25.80 -15.47 -11.60
C ASN A 113 26.70 -14.48 -12.37
N TRP A 114 27.25 -13.46 -11.69
CA TRP A 114 28.10 -12.47 -12.31
C TRP A 114 29.43 -13.11 -12.71
N ASN A 115 29.70 -13.20 -14.01
CA ASN A 115 30.99 -13.61 -14.55
C ASN A 115 31.68 -12.38 -15.17
N PRO A 116 32.64 -11.73 -14.47
CA PRO A 116 33.42 -10.65 -15.04
C PRO A 116 34.53 -11.25 -15.90
N ALA A 117 34.18 -11.62 -17.13
CA ALA A 117 35.14 -11.97 -18.18
C ALA A 117 35.48 -10.74 -19.01
#